data_AF-A0A844TSU3-F1
#
_entry.id   AF-A0A844TSU3-F1
#
_cell.length_a   1.000
_cell.length_b   1.000
_cell.length_c   1.000
_cell.angle_alpha   90.00
_cell.angle_beta   90.00
_cell.angle_gamma   90.00
#
_symmetry.space_group_name_H-M   'P 1'
#
loop_
_entity.id
_entity.type
_entity.pdbx_description
1 polymer ?
#
loop_
_entity_poly.entity_id
_entity_poly.type
_entity_poly.pdbx_seq_one_letter_code
_entity_poly.pdbx_strand_id
1 'polypeptide(L)'
;MRILGLTALAAALAMSGCASRGLMSGEAPGASETFSVQADVQAAHRRAGEFVRVCHEQRAYPYGVVYQSHQSLGEKGLPNQVQVFKQTEPAKILEIITAQADGPATSTVTVMVLGEGMWDEAEVQAAKQSIQTATPVCRPLDAR
;
A
#
# COMPACT_ATOMS: atom_id res chain seq x y z
N MET A 1 -24.20 -9.31 -57.71
CA MET A 1 -25.07 -8.14 -57.44
C MET A 1 -25.44 -8.18 -55.96
N ARG A 2 -25.14 -7.11 -55.20
CA ARG A 2 -25.61 -6.80 -53.82
C ARG A 2 -25.00 -7.66 -52.69
N ILE A 3 -24.48 -7.17 -51.56
CA ILE A 3 -24.42 -5.86 -50.90
C ILE A 3 -23.20 -5.88 -49.96
N LEU A 4 -22.53 -4.72 -49.79
CA LEU A 4 -21.50 -4.45 -48.79
C LEU A 4 -22.00 -4.71 -47.36
N GLY A 5 -21.12 -5.20 -46.50
CA GLY A 5 -21.32 -5.17 -45.05
C GLY A 5 -19.98 -5.05 -44.31
N LEU A 6 -19.48 -3.82 -44.19
CA LEU A 6 -18.44 -3.48 -43.21
C LEU A 6 -19.03 -3.65 -41.80
N THR A 7 -18.38 -4.45 -40.96
CA THR A 7 -18.44 -4.27 -39.51
C THR A 7 -17.07 -4.59 -38.91
N ALA A 8 -16.27 -3.52 -38.79
CA ALA A 8 -15.09 -3.48 -37.95
C ALA A 8 -15.52 -3.61 -36.49
N LEU A 9 -15.13 -4.68 -35.81
CA LEU A 9 -15.29 -4.78 -34.36
C LEU A 9 -14.00 -4.27 -33.72
N ALA A 10 -14.11 -3.08 -33.12
CA ALA A 10 -13.04 -2.32 -32.51
C ALA A 10 -12.39 -3.09 -31.35
N ALA A 11 -11.05 -3.10 -31.37
CA ALA A 11 -10.23 -3.38 -30.21
C ALA A 11 -10.36 -2.24 -29.20
N ALA A 12 -10.66 -2.57 -27.94
CA ALA A 12 -10.52 -1.67 -26.81
C ALA A 12 -9.88 -2.44 -25.64
N LEU A 13 -8.58 -2.74 -25.82
CA LEU A 13 -7.67 -2.98 -24.70
C LEU A 13 -6.99 -1.66 -24.38
N ALA A 14 -6.86 -1.41 -23.07
CA ALA A 14 -5.92 -0.51 -22.39
C ALA A 14 -6.53 0.72 -21.69
N MET A 15 -6.14 0.80 -20.41
CA MET A 15 -6.08 1.97 -19.52
C MET A 15 -7.36 2.44 -18.81
N SER A 16 -7.81 1.68 -17.81
CA SER A 16 -8.48 2.27 -16.64
C SER A 16 -7.58 2.14 -15.42
N GLY A 17 -6.50 2.93 -15.40
CA GLY A 17 -5.56 2.99 -14.29
C GLY A 17 -4.84 4.33 -14.30
N CYS A 18 -5.54 5.37 -13.87
CA CYS A 18 -5.04 6.66 -13.35
C CYS A 18 -6.20 7.66 -13.30
N ALA A 19 -7.02 7.66 -12.25
CA ALA A 19 -7.85 8.82 -11.89
C ALA A 19 -8.50 8.68 -10.51
N SER A 20 -7.70 8.81 -9.45
CA SER A 20 -8.21 9.35 -8.18
C SER A 20 -7.15 10.21 -7.50
N ARG A 21 -6.63 11.20 -8.23
CA ARG A 21 -6.21 12.46 -7.59
C ARG A 21 -7.48 13.26 -7.28
N GLY A 22 -8.25 12.76 -6.31
CA GLY A 22 -9.46 13.39 -5.83
C GLY A 22 -9.19 14.13 -4.52
N LEU A 23 -9.10 15.46 -4.60
CA LEU A 23 -9.47 16.41 -3.54
C LEU A 23 -8.69 16.34 -2.21
N MET A 24 -7.37 16.52 -2.23
CA MET A 24 -6.66 17.14 -1.11
C MET A 24 -5.74 18.22 -1.66
N SER A 25 -6.03 19.46 -1.33
CA SER A 25 -5.20 20.64 -1.62
C SER A 25 -3.87 20.51 -0.88
N GLY A 26 -2.80 20.31 -1.63
CA GLY A 26 -1.43 20.07 -1.18
C GLY A 26 -0.82 18.98 -2.06
N GLU A 27 0.43 19.11 -2.47
CA GLU A 27 1.13 18.03 -3.20
C GLU A 27 0.90 16.71 -2.45
N ALA A 28 0.43 15.66 -3.16
CA ALA A 28 0.16 14.38 -2.52
C ALA A 28 1.45 13.92 -1.81
N PRO A 29 1.42 13.65 -0.49
CA PRO A 29 2.63 13.37 0.24
C PRO A 29 3.12 11.97 -0.15
N GLY A 30 4.23 11.94 -0.90
CA GLY A 30 4.97 10.74 -1.29
C GLY A 30 4.26 9.74 -2.22
N ALA A 31 4.87 8.57 -2.38
CA ALA A 31 4.37 7.50 -3.24
C ALA A 31 3.18 6.78 -2.59
N SER A 32 2.20 6.37 -3.39
CA SER A 32 1.04 5.64 -2.87
C SER A 32 0.45 4.70 -3.91
N GLU A 33 0.03 3.53 -3.45
CA GLU A 33 -0.70 2.58 -4.26
C GLU A 33 -1.88 1.96 -3.49
N THR A 34 -3.00 1.80 -4.21
CA THR A 34 -4.18 1.08 -3.74
C THR A 34 -4.36 -0.19 -4.56
N PHE A 35 -4.56 -1.33 -3.89
CA PHE A 35 -4.72 -2.63 -4.53
C PHE A 35 -5.72 -3.52 -3.78
N SER A 36 -6.31 -4.47 -4.50
CA SER A 36 -7.19 -5.49 -3.93
C SER A 36 -6.39 -6.65 -3.34
N VAL A 37 -6.87 -7.19 -2.23
CA VAL A 37 -6.34 -8.35 -1.53
C VAL A 37 -7.45 -9.37 -1.38
N GLN A 38 -7.17 -10.61 -1.79
CA GLN A 38 -8.06 -11.77 -1.61
C GLN A 38 -7.99 -12.27 -0.16
N ALA A 39 -8.43 -11.43 0.77
CA ALA A 39 -8.55 -11.71 2.20
C ALA A 39 -9.57 -10.76 2.83
N ASP A 40 -10.19 -11.17 3.94
CA ASP A 40 -11.02 -10.27 4.74
C ASP A 40 -10.17 -9.14 5.37
N VAL A 41 -10.84 -8.06 5.80
CA VAL A 41 -10.17 -6.83 6.26
C VAL A 41 -9.25 -7.05 7.46
N GLN A 42 -9.59 -8.01 8.34
CA GLN A 42 -8.78 -8.33 9.51
C GLN A 42 -7.54 -9.12 9.07
N ALA A 43 -7.68 -10.05 8.15
CA ALA A 43 -6.56 -10.78 7.57
C ALA A 43 -5.62 -9.84 6.79
N ALA A 44 -6.15 -8.93 5.97
CA ALA A 44 -5.34 -7.94 5.25
C ALA A 44 -4.59 -7.02 6.23
N HIS A 45 -5.26 -6.54 7.28
CA HIS A 45 -4.63 -5.72 8.32
C HIS A 45 -3.53 -6.46 9.07
N ARG A 46 -3.75 -7.74 9.45
CA ARG A 46 -2.69 -8.57 10.06
C ARG A 46 -1.48 -8.72 9.16
N ARG A 47 -1.68 -8.94 7.85
CA ARG A 47 -0.56 -9.03 6.88
C ARG A 47 0.23 -7.72 6.79
N ALA A 48 -0.46 -6.57 6.83
CA ALA A 48 0.20 -5.27 6.89
C ALA A 48 1.01 -5.10 8.19
N GLY A 49 0.44 -5.48 9.34
CA GLY A 49 1.16 -5.46 10.62
C GLY A 49 2.39 -6.36 10.62
N GLU A 50 2.28 -7.57 10.05
CA GLU A 50 3.39 -8.51 9.93
C GLU A 50 4.51 -8.02 8.99
N PHE A 51 4.14 -7.37 7.88
CA PHE A 51 5.10 -6.69 7.01
C PHE A 51 5.90 -5.65 7.81
N VAL A 52 5.23 -4.74 8.52
CA VAL A 52 5.88 -3.69 9.29
C VAL A 52 6.74 -4.26 10.42
N ARG A 53 6.24 -5.26 11.15
CA ARG A 53 6.98 -5.94 12.21
C ARG A 53 8.29 -6.52 11.69
N VAL A 54 8.24 -7.26 10.58
CA VAL A 54 9.42 -7.93 10.03
C VAL A 54 10.38 -6.96 9.35
N CYS A 55 9.84 -6.06 8.52
CA CYS A 55 10.65 -5.24 7.64
C CYS A 55 11.15 -3.96 8.32
N HIS A 56 10.43 -3.41 9.30
CA HIS A 56 10.77 -2.14 9.96
C HIS A 56 11.18 -2.30 11.42
N GLU A 57 10.44 -3.07 12.21
CA GLU A 57 10.67 -3.13 13.67
C GLU A 57 11.79 -4.10 14.08
N GLN A 58 11.89 -5.24 13.41
CA GLN A 58 12.87 -6.29 13.75
C GLN A 58 14.16 -6.21 12.93
N ARG A 59 14.14 -5.47 11.83
CA ARG A 59 15.26 -5.35 10.93
C ARG A 59 16.26 -4.32 11.44
N ALA A 60 17.55 -4.64 11.37
CA ALA A 60 18.60 -3.66 11.65
C ALA A 60 18.73 -2.66 10.48
N TYR A 61 18.59 -1.37 10.77
CA TYR A 61 18.80 -0.29 9.81
C TYR A 61 20.15 0.41 10.00
N PRO A 62 20.71 1.00 8.94
CA PRO A 62 21.93 1.80 9.04
C PRO A 62 21.82 2.89 10.09
N TYR A 63 22.96 3.22 10.73
CA TYR A 63 23.06 4.27 11.74
C TYR A 63 22.21 4.06 13.00
N GLY A 64 21.76 2.81 13.26
CA GLY A 64 21.00 2.48 14.46
C GLY A 64 19.59 3.08 14.47
N VAL A 65 19.03 3.42 13.30
CA VAL A 65 17.65 3.87 13.20
C VAL A 65 16.72 2.74 13.66
N VAL A 66 15.77 3.07 14.53
CA VAL A 66 14.76 2.14 15.02
C VAL A 66 13.39 2.67 14.61
N TYR A 67 12.63 1.84 13.89
CA TYR A 67 11.25 2.12 13.53
C TYR A 67 10.30 1.39 14.46
N GLN A 68 9.12 1.97 14.63
CA GLN A 68 8.00 1.41 15.38
C GLN A 68 6.70 1.67 14.64
N SER A 69 5.66 0.95 15.03
CA SER A 69 4.33 1.13 14.47
C SER A 69 3.24 1.30 15.51
N HIS A 70 2.20 2.02 15.09
CA HIS A 70 0.90 2.03 15.76
C HIS A 70 -0.12 1.34 14.87
N GLN A 71 -0.92 0.46 15.47
CA GLN A 71 -2.00 -0.25 14.77
C GLN A 71 -3.33 0.15 15.39
N SER A 72 -4.33 0.39 14.55
CA SER A 72 -5.67 0.73 14.99
C SER A 72 -6.71 0.05 14.12
N LEU A 73 -7.83 -0.31 14.76
CA LEU A 73 -9.01 -0.79 14.05
C LEU A 73 -9.92 0.38 13.77
N GLY A 74 -10.42 0.47 12.54
CA GLY A 74 -11.37 1.50 12.17
C GLY A 74 -12.74 1.21 12.77
N GLU A 75 -13.40 2.24 13.31
CA GLU A 75 -14.79 2.13 13.77
C GLU A 75 -15.77 2.49 12.65
N LYS A 76 -16.96 1.87 12.69
CA LYS A 76 -18.11 2.27 11.84
C LYS A 76 -17.80 2.31 10.34
N GLY A 77 -17.01 1.34 9.87
CA GLY A 77 -16.66 1.21 8.45
C GLY A 77 -15.46 2.04 8.02
N LEU A 78 -14.76 2.71 8.95
CA LEU A 78 -13.45 3.29 8.68
C LEU A 78 -12.40 2.18 8.48
N PRO A 79 -11.29 2.47 7.77
CA PRO A 79 -10.24 1.49 7.54
C PRO A 79 -9.49 1.12 8.83
N ASN A 80 -9.04 -0.12 8.91
CA ASN A 80 -7.96 -0.49 9.83
C ASN A 80 -6.65 0.14 9.35
N GLN A 81 -5.77 0.53 10.26
CA GLN A 81 -4.59 1.31 9.91
C GLN A 81 -3.34 0.81 10.64
N VAL A 82 -2.22 0.81 9.93
CA VAL A 82 -0.86 0.70 10.47
C VAL A 82 -0.13 1.99 10.12
N GLN A 83 0.52 2.63 11.09
CA GLN A 83 1.34 3.82 10.90
C GLN A 83 2.77 3.52 11.33
N VAL A 84 3.75 3.84 10.49
CA VAL A 84 5.18 3.64 10.79
C VAL A 84 5.85 4.97 11.08
N PHE A 85 6.69 5.00 12.11
CA PHE A 85 7.44 6.17 12.54
C PHE A 85 8.81 5.77 13.09
N LYS A 86 9.75 6.72 13.18
CA LYS A 86 11.00 6.50 13.94
C LYS A 86 10.69 6.60 15.42
N GLN A 87 11.24 5.70 16.24
CA GLN A 87 11.07 5.73 17.69
C GLN A 87 11.42 7.09 18.32
N THR A 88 12.41 7.81 17.77
CA THR A 88 12.84 9.13 18.24
C THR A 88 11.97 10.30 17.74
N GLU A 89 11.12 10.06 16.74
CA GLU A 89 10.27 11.07 16.09
C GLU A 89 8.82 10.56 15.94
N PRO A 90 8.12 10.18 17.02
CA PRO A 90 6.82 9.50 16.93
C PRO A 90 5.70 10.33 16.30
N ALA A 91 5.84 11.67 16.29
CA ALA A 91 4.92 12.56 15.61
C ALA A 91 5.12 12.62 14.08
N LYS A 92 6.24 12.09 13.56
CA LYS A 92 6.55 12.07 12.13
C LYS A 92 6.23 10.70 11.54
N ILE A 93 5.04 10.59 10.96
CA ILE A 93 4.61 9.39 10.25
C ILE A 93 5.33 9.29 8.90
N LEU A 94 5.86 8.12 8.61
CA LEU A 94 6.68 7.83 7.42
C LEU A 94 5.95 6.93 6.43
N GLU A 95 5.04 6.10 6.90
CA GLU A 95 4.20 5.25 6.09
C GLU A 95 2.86 5.05 6.79
N ILE A 96 1.79 4.99 6.01
CA ILE A 96 0.45 4.62 6.42
C ILE A 96 -0.02 3.49 5.52
N ILE A 97 -0.43 2.38 6.12
CA ILE A 97 -1.08 1.27 5.42
C ILE A 97 -2.52 1.17 5.95
N THR A 98 -3.50 1.29 5.08
CA THR A 98 -4.91 1.09 5.43
C THR A 98 -5.48 -0.15 4.79
N ALA A 99 -6.37 -0.85 5.51
CA ALA A 99 -7.14 -1.97 5.00
C ALA A 99 -8.63 -1.69 5.21
N GLN A 100 -9.40 -1.78 4.14
CA GLN A 100 -10.84 -1.55 4.11
C GLN A 100 -11.55 -2.78 3.52
N ALA A 101 -12.69 -3.15 4.09
CA ALA A 101 -13.50 -4.22 3.53
C ALA A 101 -14.05 -3.82 2.15
N ASP A 102 -13.89 -4.70 1.16
CA ASP A 102 -14.45 -4.59 -0.19
C ASP A 102 -15.42 -5.75 -0.50
N GLY A 103 -15.63 -6.62 0.48
CA GLY A 103 -16.52 -7.77 0.40
C GLY A 103 -16.30 -8.71 1.59
N PRO A 104 -17.02 -9.85 1.65
CA PRO A 104 -16.88 -10.80 2.75
C PRO A 104 -15.50 -11.45 2.86
N ALA A 105 -14.79 -11.58 1.74
CA ALA A 105 -13.48 -12.24 1.65
C ALA A 105 -12.45 -11.42 0.85
N THR A 106 -12.76 -10.15 0.58
CA THR A 106 -11.93 -9.24 -0.21
C THR A 106 -11.78 -7.91 0.52
N SER A 107 -10.61 -7.31 0.35
CA SER A 107 -10.29 -6.02 0.96
C SER A 107 -9.56 -5.14 -0.04
N THR A 108 -9.76 -3.83 0.10
CA THR A 108 -8.91 -2.83 -0.53
C THR A 108 -7.84 -2.41 0.47
N VAL A 109 -6.58 -2.42 0.05
CA VAL A 109 -5.45 -1.94 0.83
C VAL A 109 -4.84 -0.74 0.14
N THR A 110 -4.53 0.30 0.90
CA THR A 110 -3.75 1.45 0.42
C THR A 110 -2.47 1.55 1.22
N VAL A 111 -1.34 1.59 0.51
CA VAL A 111 -0.03 1.92 1.07
C VAL A 111 0.31 3.35 0.64
N MET A 112 0.74 4.16 1.59
CA MET A 112 1.14 5.55 1.36
C MET A 112 2.41 5.83 2.15
N VAL A 113 3.50 6.14 1.46
CA VAL A 113 4.75 6.59 2.08
C VAL A 113 4.76 8.11 2.14
N LEU A 114 5.10 8.65 3.30
CA LEU A 114 5.12 10.08 3.62
C LEU A 114 6.55 10.59 3.89
N GLY A 115 7.50 9.67 4.10
CA GLY A 115 8.91 10.00 4.34
C GLY A 115 9.70 10.30 3.07
N GLU A 116 10.99 10.53 3.24
CA GLU A 116 11.97 10.71 2.15
C GLU A 116 13.00 9.56 2.16
N GLY A 117 13.78 9.44 1.08
CA GLY A 117 14.84 8.44 0.98
C GLY A 117 14.28 7.04 0.74
N MET A 118 14.41 6.14 1.72
CA MET A 118 13.92 4.76 1.60
C MET A 118 12.39 4.63 1.57
N TRP A 119 11.68 5.70 1.92
CA TRP A 119 10.22 5.80 1.87
C TRP A 119 9.79 6.20 0.45
N ASP A 120 9.95 5.27 -0.47
CA ASP A 120 9.82 5.49 -1.92
C ASP A 120 8.86 4.46 -2.56
N GLU A 121 8.77 4.47 -3.88
CA GLU A 121 7.96 3.50 -4.63
C GLU A 121 8.39 2.05 -4.39
N ALA A 122 9.68 1.79 -4.14
CA ALA A 122 10.16 0.43 -3.87
C ALA A 122 9.64 -0.10 -2.53
N GLU A 123 9.48 0.79 -1.54
CA GLU A 123 8.81 0.45 -0.28
C GLU A 123 7.34 0.09 -0.52
N VAL A 124 6.61 0.91 -1.29
CA VAL A 124 5.21 0.65 -1.66
C VAL A 124 5.06 -0.73 -2.33
N GLN A 125 5.94 -1.06 -3.27
CA GLN A 125 5.91 -2.36 -3.95
C GLN A 125 6.25 -3.53 -3.03
N ALA A 126 7.20 -3.36 -2.11
CA ALA A 126 7.53 -4.39 -1.12
C ALA A 126 6.34 -4.66 -0.18
N ALA A 127 5.72 -3.60 0.34
CA ALA A 127 4.52 -3.69 1.16
C ALA A 127 3.38 -4.40 0.42
N LYS A 128 3.11 -3.99 -0.83
CA LYS A 128 2.10 -4.61 -1.68
C LYS A 128 2.36 -6.09 -1.89
N GLN A 129 3.56 -6.47 -2.30
CA GLN A 129 3.91 -7.87 -2.54
C GLN A 129 3.77 -8.69 -1.24
N SER A 130 4.24 -8.15 -0.12
CA SER A 130 4.15 -8.77 1.19
C SER A 130 2.69 -9.06 1.59
N ILE A 131 1.83 -8.06 1.45
CA ILE A 131 0.42 -8.14 1.84
C ILE A 131 -0.38 -9.05 0.90
N GLN A 132 -0.14 -8.97 -0.41
CA GLN A 132 -0.82 -9.82 -1.39
C GLN A 132 -0.47 -11.29 -1.20
N THR A 133 0.80 -11.60 -0.94
CA THR A 133 1.30 -12.98 -0.81
C THR A 133 1.21 -13.54 0.61
N ALA A 134 0.89 -12.69 1.60
CA ALA A 134 0.96 -13.04 3.03
C ALA A 134 2.35 -13.52 3.49
N THR A 135 3.40 -13.17 2.75
CA THR A 135 4.78 -13.55 3.03
C THR A 135 5.61 -12.28 3.12
N PRO A 136 6.29 -11.99 4.24
CA PRO A 136 7.08 -10.78 4.37
C PRO A 136 8.10 -10.60 3.23
N VAL A 137 7.93 -9.53 2.45
CA VAL A 137 8.89 -9.07 1.44
C VAL A 137 9.30 -7.67 1.80
N CYS A 138 10.58 -7.47 2.10
CA CYS A 138 11.11 -6.17 2.51
C CYS A 138 11.84 -5.50 1.36
N ARG A 139 11.75 -4.16 1.27
CA ARG A 139 12.63 -3.36 0.41
C ARG A 139 14.10 -3.70 0.70
N PRO A 140 14.96 -3.92 -0.30
CA PRO A 140 16.39 -4.04 -0.06
C PRO A 140 16.92 -2.81 0.67
N LEU A 141 17.81 -3.01 1.64
CA LEU A 141 18.65 -1.92 2.11
C LEU A 141 19.81 -1.86 1.13
N ASP A 142 20.07 -0.69 0.55
CA ASP A 142 21.19 -0.56 -0.37
C ASP A 142 22.46 -1.01 0.36
N ALA A 143 23.10 -2.05 -0.20
CA ALA A 143 24.39 -2.49 0.26
C ALA A 143 25.38 -1.35 0.00
N ARG A 144 26.09 -0.93 1.04
CA ARG A 144 27.35 -0.22 0.83
C ARG A 144 28.42 -1.23 0.46
#